data_AF-A0A929YQM2-F1
#
_entry.id   AF-A0A929YQM2-F1
#
_cell.length_a   1.000
_cell.length_b   1.000
_cell.length_c   1.000
_cell.angle_alpha   90.00
_cell.angle_beta   90.00
_cell.angle_gamma   90.00
#
_symmetry.space_group_name_H-M   'P 1'
#
loop_
_entity.id
_entity.type
_entity.pdbx_description
1 polymer ?
#
loop_
_entity_poly.entity_id
_entity_poly.type
_entity_poly.pdbx_seq_one_letter_code
_entity_poly.pdbx_strand_id
1 'polypeptide(L)'
;AMEVGVEARAQNYDGYEDVKTTGSGKAYIFQNGTVATATWSKSDINSPLKLTDESGKDIALNRGQTWIAAFTPGRGSVSWQ
;
A
#
# COMPACT_ATOMS: atom_id res chain seq x y z
N ALA A 1 -0.50 2.05 -5.73
CA ALA A 1 0.74 1.41 -5.26
C ALA A 1 1.02 1.84 -3.83
N MET A 2 1.33 0.90 -2.93
CA MET A 2 1.45 1.12 -1.49
C MET A 2 2.86 0.81 -1.01
N GLU A 3 3.43 1.70 -0.22
CA GLU A 3 4.68 1.46 0.51
C GLU A 3 4.40 0.52 1.68
N VAL A 4 5.04 -0.64 1.67
CA VAL A 4 4.86 -1.67 2.71
C VAL A 4 6.21 -2.08 3.30
N GLY A 5 6.19 -2.40 4.59
CA GLY A 5 7.31 -3.06 5.24
C GLY A 5 7.38 -4.54 4.90
N VAL A 6 8.54 -5.13 5.16
CA VAL A 6 8.76 -6.58 5.15
C VAL A 6 9.40 -6.98 6.47
N GLU A 7 9.22 -8.23 6.87
CA GLU A 7 9.94 -8.82 7.99
C GLU A 7 10.43 -10.22 7.65
N ALA A 8 11.53 -10.61 8.30
CA ALA A 8 12.01 -11.98 8.20
C ALA A 8 10.93 -12.92 8.74
N ARG A 9 10.59 -13.94 7.96
CA ARG A 9 9.65 -14.97 8.41
C ARG A 9 10.22 -15.70 9.63
N ALA A 10 9.36 -16.14 10.56
CA ALA A 10 9.81 -16.94 11.70
C ALA A 10 10.40 -18.29 11.22
N GLN A 11 11.51 -18.74 11.84
CA GLN A 11 12.20 -19.98 11.48
C GLN A 11 12.68 -20.04 10.01
N ASN A 12 13.04 -18.89 9.45
CA ASN A 12 13.38 -18.73 8.05
C ASN A 12 14.87 -19.02 7.77
N TYR A 13 15.18 -20.29 7.51
CA TYR A 13 16.53 -20.73 7.14
C TYR A 13 16.87 -20.48 5.65
N ASP A 14 15.85 -20.18 4.84
CA ASP A 14 15.89 -20.06 3.38
C ASP A 14 15.79 -18.61 2.88
N GLY A 15 15.65 -17.63 3.79
CA GLY A 15 15.79 -16.20 3.48
C GLY A 15 14.52 -15.51 2.94
N TYR A 16 13.35 -16.14 3.05
CA TYR A 16 12.07 -15.52 2.70
C TYR A 16 11.62 -14.43 3.67
N GLU A 17 10.86 -13.47 3.15
CA GLU A 17 10.27 -12.40 3.95
C GLU A 17 8.75 -12.41 3.82
N ASP A 18 8.08 -12.02 4.89
CA ASP A 18 6.64 -11.76 4.88
C ASP A 18 6.42 -10.26 4.67
N VAL A 19 5.50 -9.91 3.76
CA VAL A 19 5.08 -8.54 3.52
C VAL A 19 4.09 -8.11 4.60
N LYS A 20 4.34 -6.97 5.24
CA LYS A 20 3.42 -6.39 6.23
C LYS A 20 2.22 -5.75 5.53
N THR A 21 1.06 -6.38 5.68
CA THR A 21 -0.20 -5.94 5.07
C THR A 21 -1.14 -5.21 6.05
N THR A 22 -0.73 -5.08 7.31
CA THR A 22 -1.39 -4.26 8.35
C THR A 22 -0.46 -3.12 8.77
N GLY A 23 -1.04 -2.09 9.40
CA GLY A 23 -0.34 -0.85 9.75
C GLY A 23 -0.76 0.29 8.83
N SER A 24 0.17 1.21 8.55
CA SER A 24 -0.05 2.33 7.65
C SER A 24 1.21 2.66 6.86
N GLY A 25 1.04 3.37 5.75
CA GLY A 25 2.14 3.84 4.91
C GLY A 25 1.66 4.75 3.79
N LYS A 26 2.62 5.28 3.02
CA LYS A 26 2.30 6.13 1.87
C LYS A 26 1.74 5.28 0.72
N ALA A 27 0.83 5.85 -0.04
CA ALA A 27 0.28 5.27 -1.24
C ALA A 27 0.18 6.30 -2.38
N TYR A 28 0.16 5.78 -3.60
CA TYR A 28 -0.08 6.53 -4.82
C TYR A 28 -1.27 5.89 -5.53
N ILE A 29 -2.32 6.67 -5.78
CA ILE A 29 -3.57 6.22 -6.40
C ILE A 29 -3.62 6.74 -7.83
N PHE A 30 -3.66 5.81 -8.79
CA PHE A 30 -3.70 6.10 -10.22
C PHE A 30 -5.12 5.90 -10.72
N GLN A 31 -5.81 6.98 -11.07
CA GLN A 31 -7.15 6.94 -11.67
C GLN A 31 -7.43 8.22 -12.44
N ASN A 32 -8.33 8.17 -13.42
CA ASN A 32 -8.67 9.34 -14.27
C ASN A 32 -7.46 10.00 -14.96
N GLY A 33 -6.40 9.23 -15.24
CA GLY A 33 -5.16 9.74 -15.84
C GLY A 33 -4.31 10.61 -14.90
N THR A 34 -4.62 10.66 -13.60
CA THR A 34 -3.88 11.44 -12.61
C THR A 34 -3.38 10.55 -11.47
N VAL A 35 -2.48 11.11 -10.66
CA VAL A 35 -1.93 10.47 -9.46
C VAL A 35 -2.26 11.31 -8.24
N ALA A 36 -2.88 10.68 -7.25
CA ALA A 36 -3.08 11.26 -5.93
C ALA A 36 -2.14 10.60 -4.90
N THR A 37 -1.46 11.41 -4.09
CA THR A 37 -0.77 10.92 -2.89
C THR A 37 -1.81 10.63 -1.81
N ALA A 38 -1.63 9.50 -1.12
CA ALA A 38 -2.53 9.04 -0.08
C ALA A 38 -1.76 8.40 1.07
N THR A 39 -2.43 8.19 2.19
CA THR A 39 -2.02 7.28 3.25
C THR A 39 -2.91 6.04 3.19
N TRP A 40 -2.32 4.86 3.12
CA TRP A 40 -3.05 3.62 3.33
C TRP A 40 -3.00 3.25 4.82
N SER A 41 -4.07 2.66 5.33
CA SER A 41 -4.07 2.07 6.67
C SER A 41 -4.98 0.86 6.77
N LYS A 42 -4.59 -0.10 7.61
CA LYS A 42 -5.34 -1.32 7.92
C LYS A 42 -4.96 -1.78 9.32
N SER A 43 -5.85 -1.62 10.29
CA SER A 43 -5.55 -1.87 11.71
C SER A 43 -5.19 -3.32 12.03
N ASP A 44 -5.87 -4.27 11.37
CA ASP A 44 -5.66 -5.71 11.56
C ASP A 44 -6.08 -6.48 10.29
N ILE A 45 -5.94 -7.81 10.30
CA ILE A 45 -6.22 -8.67 9.14
C ILE A 45 -7.69 -8.64 8.69
N ASN A 46 -8.64 -8.39 9.59
CA ASN A 46 -10.08 -8.36 9.32
C ASN A 46 -10.60 -6.95 9.03
N SER A 47 -9.83 -5.92 9.39
CA SER A 47 -10.16 -4.53 9.12
C SER A 47 -10.06 -4.18 7.63
N PRO A 48 -10.93 -3.29 7.11
CA PRO A 48 -10.85 -2.83 5.74
C PRO A 48 -9.60 -1.99 5.49
N LEU A 49 -9.11 -2.00 4.25
CA LEU A 49 -8.11 -1.05 3.78
C LEU A 49 -8.75 0.34 3.66
N LYS A 50 -8.16 1.34 4.30
CA LYS A 50 -8.53 2.75 4.15
C LYS A 50 -7.46 3.48 3.34
N LEU A 51 -7.92 4.40 2.48
CA LEU A 51 -7.08 5.29 1.68
C LEU A 51 -7.52 6.72 1.96
N THR A 52 -6.67 7.53 2.56
CA THR A 52 -7.01 8.91 2.94
C THR A 52 -6.05 9.91 2.33
N ASP A 53 -6.54 11.11 2.05
CA ASP A 53 -5.71 12.25 1.65
C ASP A 53 -4.97 12.86 2.87
N GLU A 54 -4.19 13.92 2.61
CA GLU A 54 -3.44 14.64 3.64
C GLU A 54 -4.32 15.34 4.69
N SER A 55 -5.60 15.56 4.38
CA SER A 55 -6.60 16.11 5.31
C SER A 55 -7.31 15.02 6.12
N GLY A 56 -6.97 13.74 5.91
CA GLY A 56 -7.60 12.60 6.56
C GLY A 56 -8.94 12.20 5.97
N LYS A 57 -9.31 12.73 4.79
CA LYS A 57 -10.57 12.38 4.12
C LYS A 57 -10.39 11.14 3.25
N ASP A 58 -11.37 10.25 3.26
CA ASP A 58 -11.38 9.06 2.41
C ASP A 58 -11.33 9.41 0.91
N ILE A 59 -10.45 8.74 0.19
CA ILE A 59 -10.33 8.83 -1.27
C ILE A 59 -11.21 7.74 -1.89
N ALA A 60 -12.22 8.17 -2.66
CA ALA A 60 -13.06 7.26 -3.41
C ALA A 60 -12.29 6.68 -4.61
N LEU A 61 -12.46 5.37 -4.81
CA LEU A 61 -12.00 4.67 -6.01
C LEU A 61 -13.06 4.71 -7.10
N ASN A 62 -12.64 4.88 -8.34
CA ASN A 62 -13.51 4.72 -9.50
C ASN A 62 -14.18 3.33 -9.49
N ARG A 63 -15.45 3.28 -9.92
CA ARG A 63 -16.19 2.02 -10.03
C ARG A 63 -15.52 1.13 -11.09
N GLY A 64 -15.25 -0.13 -10.74
CA GLY A 64 -14.70 -1.13 -11.66
C GLY A 64 -13.55 -1.91 -11.04
N GLN A 65 -12.74 -2.53 -11.90
CA GLN A 65 -11.57 -3.29 -11.48
C GLN A 65 -10.55 -2.38 -10.79
N THR A 66 -10.12 -2.78 -9.60
CA THR A 66 -9.02 -2.13 -8.88
C THR A 66 -7.82 -3.07 -8.84
N TRP A 67 -6.63 -2.52 -9.07
CA TRP A 67 -5.36 -3.23 -8.90
C TRP A 67 -4.62 -2.64 -7.70
N ILE A 68 -4.19 -3.52 -6.79
CA ILE A 68 -3.38 -3.14 -5.63
C ILE A 68 -1.96 -3.68 -5.84
N ALA A 69 -1.00 -2.76 -5.90
CA ALA A 69 0.42 -3.09 -5.92
C ALA A 69 1.06 -2.66 -4.60
N ALA A 70 1.92 -3.50 -4.04
CA ALA A 70 2.69 -3.21 -2.84
C ALA A 70 4.19 -3.24 -3.19
N PHE A 71 4.97 -2.35 -2.61
CA PHE A 71 6.41 -2.31 -2.80
C PHE A 71 7.13 -1.87 -1.53
N THR A 72 8.37 -2.29 -1.36
CA THR A 72 9.20 -1.91 -0.22
C THR A 72 10.16 -0.79 -0.62
N PRO A 73 10.07 0.40 0.02
CA PRO A 73 10.99 1.50 -0.23
C PRO A 73 12.46 1.06 -0.10
N GLY A 74 13.31 1.55 -1.01
CA GLY A 74 14.74 1.21 -1.04
C GLY A 74 15.07 -0.14 -1.68
N ARG A 75 14.07 -1.00 -1.93
CA ARG A 75 14.22 -2.25 -2.71
C ARG A 75 13.41 -2.25 -4.01
N GLY A 76 12.37 -1.42 -4.07
CA GLY A 76 11.62 -1.10 -5.26
C GLY A 76 11.20 0.36 -5.27
N SER A 77 10.71 0.84 -6.40
CA SER A 77 10.17 2.19 -6.54
C SER A 77 8.98 2.19 -7.50
N VAL A 78 8.22 3.27 -7.46
CA VAL A 78 7.12 3.55 -8.39
C VAL A 78 7.44 4.87 -9.07
N SER A 79 7.36 4.88 -10.40
CA SER A 79 7.56 6.06 -11.24
C SER A 79 6.47 6.14 -12.29
N TRP A 80 6.11 7.36 -12.67
CA TRP A 80 5.13 7.66 -13.72
C TRP A 80 5.55 8.94 -14.46
N GLN A 81 4.94 9.18 -15.61
CA GLN A 81 5.13 10.37 -16.45
C GLN A 81 3.81 11.11 -16.62
#